data_AF-A0A453AYK5-F1
#
_entry.id   AF-A0A453AYK5-F1
#
_cell.length_a   1.000
_cell.length_b   1.000
_cell.length_c   1.000
_cell.angle_alpha   90.00
_cell.angle_beta   90.00
_cell.angle_gamma   90.00
#
_symmetry.space_group_name_H-M   'P 1'
#
loop_
_entity.id
_entity.type
_entity.pdbx_description
1 polymer ?
#
loop_
_entity_poly.entity_id
_entity_poly.type
_entity_poly.pdbx_seq_one_letter_code
_entity_poly.pdbx_strand_id
1 'polypeptide(L)'
;MPAGRYDGRVSFANETLRDLPPPFANVTVLEAMFKAKGLDLDDMVTLSGAHTVGISHCSSFADRLPADPSDPTSMEPALASSLQQRCSRGGDPVVVQDVVTPRDLDRQYYQNVLDRKVLFKSDAALLSPQTLKAVEHNAKNPGKWERKFKDAMVKMGATSR
;
A
#
# COMPACT_ATOMS: atom_id res chain seq x y z
N MET A 1 0.85 -14.26 18.15
CA MET A 1 -0.16 -14.45 17.09
C MET A 1 -1.17 -15.48 17.55
N PRO A 2 -2.48 -15.21 17.47
CA PRO A 2 -3.50 -16.25 17.66
C PRO A 2 -3.31 -17.39 16.65
N ALA A 3 -3.61 -18.62 17.07
CA ALA A 3 -3.47 -19.84 16.27
C ALA A 3 -4.79 -20.64 16.26
N GLY A 4 -4.82 -21.75 15.52
CA GLY A 4 -5.99 -22.64 15.44
C GLY A 4 -6.86 -22.48 14.19
N ARG A 5 -6.36 -21.82 13.14
CA ARG A 5 -7.01 -21.82 11.82
C ARG A 5 -6.90 -23.21 11.18
N TYR A 6 -7.99 -23.66 10.56
CA TYR A 6 -8.02 -24.86 9.74
C TYR A 6 -7.82 -24.53 8.26
N ASP A 7 -7.32 -25.49 7.51
CA ASP A 7 -7.10 -25.32 6.07
C ASP A 7 -8.41 -25.42 5.29
N GLY A 8 -8.63 -24.46 4.38
CA GLY A 8 -9.72 -24.52 3.41
C GLY A 8 -9.50 -25.64 2.39
N ARG A 9 -10.57 -26.30 1.97
CA ARG A 9 -10.53 -27.39 0.96
C ARG A 9 -10.89 -26.95 -0.46
N VAL A 10 -11.16 -25.66 -0.66
CA VAL A 10 -11.66 -25.11 -1.91
C VAL A 10 -10.94 -23.81 -2.22
N SER A 11 -10.58 -23.64 -3.50
CA SER A 11 -9.92 -22.45 -4.03
C SER A 11 -10.63 -22.00 -5.31
N PHE A 12 -10.94 -20.71 -5.39
CA PHE A 12 -11.68 -20.12 -6.50
C PHE A 12 -10.92 -18.92 -7.06
N ALA A 13 -10.43 -19.04 -8.30
CA ALA A 13 -9.68 -17.97 -8.93
C ALA A 13 -10.51 -16.69 -9.14
N ASN A 14 -11.84 -16.80 -9.28
CA ASN A 14 -12.73 -15.64 -9.44
C ASN A 14 -12.99 -14.87 -8.14
N GLU A 15 -12.73 -15.44 -6.97
CA GLU A 15 -12.86 -14.73 -5.68
C GLU A 15 -11.73 -13.72 -5.48
N THR A 16 -10.54 -13.96 -6.07
CA THR A 16 -9.35 -13.13 -5.84
C THR A 16 -9.54 -11.72 -6.38
N LEU A 17 -10.00 -11.56 -7.62
CA LEU A 17 -10.21 -10.25 -8.25
C LEU A 17 -11.32 -9.43 -7.58
N ARG A 18 -12.25 -10.10 -6.90
CA ARG A 18 -13.32 -9.46 -6.13
C ARG A 18 -12.83 -8.99 -4.76
N ASP A 19 -11.97 -9.78 -4.12
CA ASP A 19 -11.62 -9.59 -2.70
C ASP A 19 -10.24 -8.97 -2.47
N LEU A 20 -9.36 -8.92 -3.49
CA LEU A 20 -8.03 -8.31 -3.39
C LEU A 20 -8.04 -6.87 -3.92
N PRO A 21 -7.65 -5.88 -3.10
CA PRO A 21 -7.58 -4.50 -3.55
C PRO A 21 -6.58 -4.32 -4.70
N PRO A 22 -6.97 -3.72 -5.84
CA PRO A 22 -6.03 -3.46 -6.92
C PRO A 22 -5.14 -2.24 -6.59
N PRO A 23 -3.90 -2.18 -7.12
CA PRO A 23 -2.96 -1.08 -6.85
C PRO A 23 -3.41 0.27 -7.42
N PHE A 24 -4.44 0.26 -8.28
CA PHE A 24 -5.03 1.45 -8.88
C PHE A 24 -6.31 1.95 -8.20
N ALA A 25 -6.76 1.29 -7.12
CA ALA A 25 -7.97 1.68 -6.40
C ALA A 25 -7.84 3.07 -5.75
N ASN A 26 -8.94 3.82 -5.73
CA ASN A 26 -9.05 5.03 -4.93
C ASN A 26 -9.40 4.71 -3.46
N VAL A 27 -9.28 5.69 -2.58
CA VAL A 27 -9.49 5.52 -1.14
C VAL A 27 -10.89 4.98 -0.78
N THR A 28 -11.93 5.36 -1.54
CA THR A 28 -13.30 4.91 -1.28
C THR A 28 -13.47 3.43 -1.58
N VAL A 29 -12.87 2.95 -2.67
CA VAL A 29 -12.85 1.52 -3.01
C VAL A 29 -12.04 0.75 -1.97
N LEU A 30 -10.86 1.24 -1.59
CA LEU A 30 -10.02 0.61 -0.56
C LEU A 30 -10.77 0.49 0.77
N GLU A 31 -11.38 1.57 1.25
CA GLU A 31 -12.15 1.58 2.49
C GLU A 31 -13.30 0.56 2.45
N ALA A 32 -14.05 0.51 1.35
CA ALA A 32 -15.15 -0.44 1.20
C ALA A 32 -14.67 -1.90 1.24
N MET A 33 -13.54 -2.21 0.57
CA MET A 33 -12.98 -3.56 0.53
C MET A 33 -12.43 -4.00 1.89
N PHE A 34 -11.74 -3.12 2.61
CA PHE A 34 -11.27 -3.40 3.98
C PHE A 34 -12.45 -3.57 4.95
N LYS A 35 -13.46 -2.71 4.83
CA LYS A 35 -14.69 -2.81 5.65
C LYS A 35 -15.45 -4.12 5.40
N ALA A 36 -15.48 -4.61 4.16
CA ALA A 36 -16.05 -5.91 3.83
C ALA A 36 -15.31 -7.08 4.51
N LYS A 37 -14.07 -6.88 4.93
CA LYS A 37 -13.27 -7.82 5.74
C LYS A 37 -13.28 -7.48 7.24
N GLY A 38 -14.14 -6.57 7.69
CA GLY A 38 -14.23 -6.17 9.11
C GLY A 38 -13.08 -5.28 9.59
N LEU A 39 -12.30 -4.70 8.67
CA LEU A 39 -11.22 -3.77 8.94
C LEU A 39 -11.70 -2.35 8.70
N ASP A 40 -11.45 -1.45 9.64
CA ASP A 40 -11.88 -0.06 9.52
C ASP A 40 -10.88 0.79 8.70
N LEU A 41 -11.19 2.08 8.55
CA LEU A 41 -10.34 3.00 7.79
C LEU A 41 -8.94 3.15 8.39
N ASP A 42 -8.79 3.08 9.71
CA ASP A 42 -7.49 3.20 10.37
C ASP A 42 -6.68 1.91 10.22
N ASP A 43 -7.32 0.74 10.25
CA ASP A 43 -6.69 -0.53 9.91
C ASP A 43 -6.16 -0.50 8.47
N MET A 44 -6.97 -0.03 7.52
CA MET A 44 -6.58 0.08 6.12
C MET A 44 -5.32 0.95 5.97
N VAL A 45 -5.32 2.18 6.50
CA VAL A 45 -4.13 3.06 6.44
C VAL A 45 -2.93 2.39 7.11
N THR A 46 -3.15 1.74 8.25
CA THR A 46 -2.09 1.10 9.04
C THR A 46 -1.45 -0.08 8.30
N LEU A 47 -2.27 -0.94 7.70
CA LEU A 47 -1.83 -2.13 6.98
C LEU A 47 -1.18 -1.79 5.63
N SER A 48 -1.55 -0.69 4.98
CA SER A 48 -0.81 -0.17 3.82
C SER A 48 0.66 0.12 4.13
N GLY A 49 0.99 0.40 5.40
CA GLY A 49 2.38 0.53 5.85
C GLY A 49 3.26 -0.70 5.61
N ALA A 50 2.69 -1.87 5.33
CA ALA A 50 3.46 -3.04 4.90
C ALA A 50 4.29 -2.78 3.63
N HIS A 51 3.91 -1.82 2.79
CA HIS A 51 4.64 -1.40 1.58
C HIS A 51 5.96 -0.67 1.89
N THR A 52 6.32 -0.46 3.16
CA THR A 52 7.65 0.03 3.56
C THR A 52 8.77 -0.98 3.26
N VAL A 53 8.43 -2.25 2.96
CA VAL A 53 9.38 -3.29 2.52
C VAL A 53 8.88 -4.01 1.28
N GLY A 54 9.80 -4.71 0.62
CA GLY A 54 9.47 -5.60 -0.49
C GLY A 54 9.63 -4.93 -1.86
N ILE A 55 9.09 -5.62 -2.87
CA ILE A 55 9.24 -5.26 -4.28
C ILE A 55 7.88 -5.20 -4.98
N SER A 56 7.85 -4.51 -6.11
CA SER A 56 6.73 -4.54 -7.05
C SER A 56 7.22 -4.71 -8.47
N HIS A 57 6.46 -5.46 -9.25
CA HIS A 57 6.52 -5.41 -10.71
C HIS A 57 6.11 -4.03 -11.23
N CYS A 58 6.73 -3.60 -12.33
CA CYS A 58 6.44 -2.34 -13.00
C CYS A 58 5.00 -2.26 -13.52
N SER A 59 4.43 -3.40 -13.94
CA SER A 59 3.04 -3.47 -14.40
C SER A 59 2.02 -2.95 -13.38
N SER A 60 2.33 -3.02 -12.08
CA SER A 60 1.43 -2.61 -11.00
C SER A 60 1.28 -1.09 -10.83
N PHE A 61 2.16 -0.29 -11.45
CA PHE A 61 2.15 1.18 -11.34
C PHE A 61 2.51 1.90 -12.64
N ALA A 62 2.56 1.19 -13.76
CA ALA A 62 2.95 1.75 -15.06
C ALA A 62 2.04 2.90 -15.51
N ASP A 63 0.78 2.91 -15.07
CA ASP A 63 -0.20 3.98 -15.33
C ASP A 63 0.17 5.33 -14.68
N ARG A 64 1.13 5.33 -13.75
CA ARG A 64 1.64 6.54 -13.09
C ARG A 64 2.93 7.08 -13.72
N LEU A 65 3.39 6.48 -14.81
CA LEU A 65 4.60 6.88 -15.53
C LEU A 65 4.23 7.33 -16.96
N PRO A 66 4.73 8.49 -17.44
CA PRO A 66 5.53 9.47 -16.69
C PRO A 66 4.73 10.22 -15.62
N ALA A 67 5.42 10.96 -14.76
CA ALA A 67 4.74 11.86 -13.82
C ALA A 67 3.89 12.88 -14.58
N ASP A 68 2.71 13.18 -14.05
CA ASP A 68 1.77 14.17 -14.59
C ASP A 68 1.74 15.40 -13.67
N PRO A 69 2.35 16.53 -14.06
CA PRO A 69 2.35 17.75 -13.25
C PRO A 69 0.96 18.34 -12.98
N SER A 70 -0.05 17.96 -13.77
CA SER A 70 -1.43 18.42 -13.60
C SER A 70 -2.22 17.57 -12.59
N ASP A 71 -1.76 16.36 -12.28
CA ASP A 71 -2.37 15.49 -11.28
C ASP A 71 -1.78 15.79 -9.88
N PRO A 72 -2.60 16.28 -8.91
CA PRO A 72 -2.13 16.55 -7.55
C PRO A 72 -1.69 15.28 -6.79
N THR A 73 -1.98 14.08 -7.31
CA THR A 73 -1.56 12.78 -6.77
C THR A 73 -0.41 12.14 -7.55
N SER A 74 0.13 12.85 -8.54
CA SER A 74 1.26 12.38 -9.34
C SER A 74 2.47 12.06 -8.47
N MET A 75 3.22 11.04 -8.91
CA MET A 75 4.49 10.65 -8.32
C MET A 75 5.50 11.79 -8.39
N GLU A 76 6.40 11.85 -7.41
CA GLU A 76 7.52 12.79 -7.39
C GLU A 76 8.36 12.64 -8.70
N PRO A 77 8.63 13.73 -9.43
CA PRO A 77 9.21 13.66 -10.77
C PRO A 77 10.57 12.93 -10.87
N ALA A 78 11.47 13.10 -9.90
CA ALA A 78 12.76 12.44 -9.93
C ALA A 78 12.63 10.92 -9.74
N LEU A 79 11.75 10.49 -8.82
CA LEU A 79 11.40 9.08 -8.67
C LEU A 79 10.78 8.51 -9.95
N ALA A 80 9.81 9.21 -10.54
CA ALA A 80 9.14 8.77 -11.77
C ALA A 80 10.12 8.61 -12.94
N SER A 81 11.08 9.53 -13.09
CA SER A 81 12.13 9.44 -14.11
C SER A 81 13.05 8.24 -13.89
N SER A 82 13.47 8.00 -12.64
CA SER A 82 14.28 6.82 -12.27
C SER A 82 13.54 5.51 -12.55
N LEU A 83 12.24 5.45 -12.25
CA LEU A 83 11.42 4.26 -12.50
C LEU A 83 11.17 4.02 -13.99
N GLN A 84 10.96 5.06 -14.81
CA GLN A 84 10.84 4.91 -16.27
C GLN A 84 12.07 4.22 -16.88
N GLN A 85 13.27 4.60 -16.44
CA GLN A 85 14.52 3.97 -16.91
C GLN A 85 14.63 2.49 -16.49
N ARG A 86 14.08 2.14 -15.33
CA ARG A 86 14.08 0.75 -14.83
C ARG A 86 13.03 -0.10 -15.53
N CYS A 87 11.82 0.45 -15.71
CA CYS A 87 10.67 -0.25 -16.29
C CYS A 87 10.72 -0.39 -17.82
N SER A 88 11.58 0.39 -18.51
CA SER A 88 11.78 0.28 -19.97
C SER A 88 12.68 -0.87 -20.42
N ARG A 89 13.24 -1.66 -19.48
CA ARG A 89 14.22 -2.73 -19.78
C ARG A 89 13.64 -4.00 -20.42
N GLY A 90 12.39 -3.96 -20.89
CA GLY A 90 11.66 -5.09 -21.45
C GLY A 90 11.18 -6.08 -20.39
N GLY A 91 10.13 -6.84 -20.73
CA GLY A 91 9.46 -7.71 -19.77
C GLY A 91 8.70 -6.92 -18.70
N ASP A 92 8.75 -7.39 -17.46
CA ASP A 92 8.11 -6.73 -16.31
C ASP A 92 9.08 -6.66 -15.11
N PRO A 93 10.03 -5.70 -15.13
CA PRO A 93 11.05 -5.57 -14.10
C PRO A 93 10.47 -5.33 -12.71
N VAL A 94 11.22 -5.71 -11.68
CA VAL A 94 10.86 -5.44 -10.28
C VAL A 94 11.67 -4.27 -9.71
N VAL A 95 11.04 -3.49 -8.83
CA VAL A 95 11.65 -2.38 -8.09
C VAL A 95 11.28 -2.47 -6.61
N VAL A 96 12.07 -1.83 -5.74
CA VAL A 96 11.74 -1.73 -4.31
C VAL A 96 10.56 -0.80 -4.10
N GLN A 97 9.68 -1.12 -3.14
CA GLN A 97 8.51 -0.29 -2.81
C GLN A 97 8.89 0.96 -1.99
N ASP A 98 9.79 0.81 -1.02
CA ASP A 98 10.41 1.92 -0.29
C ASP A 98 11.81 2.19 -0.85
N VAL A 99 12.02 3.38 -1.40
CA VAL A 99 13.31 3.79 -1.99
C VAL A 99 14.28 4.37 -0.95
N VAL A 100 13.84 4.59 0.28
CA VAL A 100 14.61 5.21 1.35
C VAL A 100 15.13 4.15 2.32
N THR A 101 14.27 3.26 2.82
CA THR A 101 14.62 2.16 3.75
C THR A 101 14.10 0.79 3.27
N PRO A 102 14.50 0.29 2.09
CA PRO A 102 13.91 -0.90 1.43
C PRO A 102 13.95 -2.22 2.22
N ARG A 103 14.69 -2.26 3.34
CA ARG A 103 14.92 -3.46 4.16
C ARG A 103 14.39 -3.33 5.58
N ASP A 104 13.84 -2.18 5.95
CA ASP A 104 13.41 -1.91 7.31
C ASP A 104 11.88 -1.81 7.35
N LEU A 105 11.25 -2.61 8.21
CA LEU A 105 9.82 -2.50 8.48
C LEU A 105 9.60 -1.31 9.43
N ASP A 106 9.48 -0.12 8.86
CA ASP A 106 9.39 1.14 9.61
C ASP A 106 8.29 2.08 9.08
N ARG A 107 8.22 3.28 9.65
CA ARG A 107 7.24 4.30 9.26
C ARG A 107 7.64 5.09 8.00
N GLN A 108 8.78 4.81 7.37
CA GLN A 108 9.31 5.58 6.24
C GLN A 108 8.33 5.57 5.06
N TYR A 109 7.57 4.49 4.88
CA TYR A 109 6.43 4.47 3.96
C TYR A 109 5.52 5.69 4.07
N TYR A 110 5.15 6.13 5.28
CA TYR A 110 4.23 7.27 5.43
C TYR A 110 4.90 8.60 5.10
N GLN A 111 6.21 8.72 5.35
CA GLN A 111 6.96 9.87 4.88
C GLN A 111 7.02 9.86 3.34
N ASN A 112 7.19 8.69 2.72
CA ASN A 112 7.15 8.54 1.27
C ASN A 112 5.76 8.88 0.70
N VAL A 113 4.66 8.55 1.38
CA VAL A 113 3.30 8.96 0.96
C VAL A 113 3.20 10.49 0.93
N LEU A 114 3.64 11.17 1.99
CA LEU A 114 3.61 12.64 2.10
C LEU A 114 4.51 13.30 1.05
N ASP A 115 5.67 12.70 0.76
CA ASP A 115 6.64 13.18 -0.22
C ASP A 115 6.28 12.78 -1.67
N ARG A 116 5.15 12.08 -1.88
CA ARG A 116 4.71 11.52 -3.18
C ARG A 116 5.71 10.54 -3.80
N LYS A 117 6.50 9.87 -2.96
CA LYS A 117 7.52 8.86 -3.32
C LYS A 117 7.04 7.42 -3.15
N VAL A 118 5.77 7.17 -3.43
CA VAL A 118 5.16 5.83 -3.39
C VAL A 118 4.87 5.32 -4.79
N LEU A 119 4.87 3.99 -4.96
CA LEU A 119 4.68 3.36 -6.27
C LEU A 119 3.22 3.34 -6.71
N PHE A 120 2.30 2.89 -5.86
CA PHE A 120 0.94 2.61 -6.28
C PHE A 120 0.02 3.84 -6.21
N LYS A 121 -1.01 3.85 -7.05
CA LYS A 121 -2.07 4.87 -6.97
C LYS A 121 -2.90 4.68 -5.70
N SER A 122 -3.04 3.44 -5.22
CA SER A 122 -3.65 3.11 -3.92
C SER A 122 -2.87 3.71 -2.74
N ASP A 123 -1.55 3.82 -2.82
CA ASP A 123 -0.73 4.49 -1.80
C ASP A 123 -0.92 6.01 -1.87
N ALA A 124 -0.84 6.57 -3.09
CA ALA A 124 -1.05 8.01 -3.30
C ALA A 124 -2.46 8.46 -2.87
N ALA A 125 -3.46 7.58 -3.01
CA ALA A 125 -4.83 7.82 -2.57
C ALA A 125 -4.95 8.07 -1.05
N LEU A 126 -3.96 7.66 -0.24
CA LEU A 126 -3.95 7.93 1.20
C LEU A 126 -3.75 9.42 1.53
N LEU A 127 -3.39 10.27 0.56
CA LEU A 127 -3.40 11.73 0.70
C LEU A 127 -4.81 12.35 0.67
N SER A 128 -5.87 11.53 0.62
CA SER A 128 -7.26 11.99 0.67
C SER A 128 -7.62 12.58 2.05
N PRO A 129 -8.59 13.52 2.13
CA PRO A 129 -8.95 14.21 3.38
C PRO A 129 -9.26 13.28 4.56
N GLN A 130 -9.92 12.14 4.31
CA GLN A 130 -10.32 11.19 5.35
C GLN A 130 -9.14 10.36 5.92
N THR A 131 -8.03 10.20 5.18
CA THR A 131 -6.89 9.38 5.57
C THR A 131 -5.65 10.20 5.94
N LEU A 132 -5.54 11.44 5.45
CA LEU A 132 -4.35 12.28 5.60
C LEU A 132 -3.89 12.42 7.05
N LYS A 133 -4.81 12.63 7.99
CA LYS A 133 -4.48 12.75 9.42
C LYS A 133 -3.87 11.47 10.00
N ALA A 134 -4.31 10.29 9.55
CA ALA A 134 -3.75 9.02 9.97
C ALA A 134 -2.35 8.81 9.38
N VAL A 135 -2.16 9.16 8.10
CA VAL A 135 -0.84 9.15 7.43
C VAL A 135 0.15 10.04 8.18
N GLU A 136 -0.21 11.29 8.46
CA GLU A 136 0.65 12.21 9.21
C GLU A 136 0.99 11.70 10.61
N HIS A 137 0.02 11.10 11.32
CA HIS A 137 0.26 10.55 12.64
C HIS A 137 1.23 9.37 12.60
N ASN A 138 1.07 8.47 11.63
CA ASN A 138 1.97 7.33 11.45
C ASN A 138 3.37 7.81 11.02
N ALA A 139 3.45 8.84 10.17
CA ALA A 139 4.71 9.46 9.76
C ALA A 139 5.45 10.17 10.91
N LYS A 140 4.75 10.81 11.84
CA LYS A 140 5.37 11.69 12.88
C LYS A 140 5.83 10.97 14.15
N ASN A 141 5.25 9.82 14.50
CA ASN A 141 5.44 9.20 15.82
C ASN A 141 6.18 7.85 15.75
N PRO A 142 7.49 7.80 16.06
CA PRO A 142 8.24 6.55 16.11
C PRO A 142 7.60 5.51 17.04
N GLY A 143 7.55 4.25 16.64
CA GLY A 143 6.99 3.14 17.42
C GLY A 143 5.45 3.10 17.47
N LYS A 144 4.75 4.17 17.08
CA LYS A 144 3.29 4.23 17.16
C LYS A 144 2.64 3.43 16.03
N TRP A 145 3.14 3.59 14.81
CA TRP A 145 2.63 2.81 13.68
C TRP A 145 2.89 1.31 13.89
N GLU A 146 4.07 0.92 14.36
CA GLU A 146 4.48 -0.47 14.59
C GLU A 146 3.55 -1.17 15.59
N ARG A 147 3.13 -0.45 16.65
CA ARG A 147 2.13 -0.95 17.60
C ARG A 147 0.77 -1.15 16.93
N LYS A 148 0.30 -0.15 16.16
CA LYS A 148 -0.96 -0.26 15.40
C LYS A 148 -0.90 -1.39 14.38
N PHE A 149 0.23 -1.54 13.67
CA PHE A 149 0.45 -2.57 12.67
C PHE A 149 0.37 -3.96 13.28
N LYS A 150 1.00 -4.16 14.44
CA LYS A 150 0.87 -5.41 15.21
C LYS A 150 -0.59 -5.74 15.51
N ASP A 151 -1.36 -4.76 16.00
CA ASP A 151 -2.77 -4.97 16.38
C ASP A 151 -3.66 -5.21 15.14
N ALA A 152 -3.46 -4.44 14.06
CA ALA A 152 -4.17 -4.60 12.79
C ALA A 152 -3.86 -5.94 12.12
N MET A 153 -2.61 -6.43 12.20
CA MET A 153 -2.23 -7.76 11.70
C MET A 153 -2.92 -8.89 12.47
N VAL A 154 -3.10 -8.73 13.80
CA VAL A 154 -3.87 -9.68 14.61
C VAL A 154 -5.34 -9.66 14.20
N LYS A 155 -5.92 -8.47 14.00
CA LYS A 155 -7.31 -8.31 13.54
C LYS A 155 -7.51 -8.94 12.15
N MET A 156 -6.63 -8.64 11.20
CA MET A 156 -6.62 -9.23 9.86
C MET A 156 -6.52 -10.77 9.93
N GLY A 157 -5.65 -11.30 10.79
CA GLY A 157 -5.48 -12.75 10.97
C GLY A 157 -6.68 -13.48 11.61
N ALA A 158 -7.65 -12.73 12.15
CA ALA A 158 -8.91 -13.22 12.72
C ALA A 158 -10.10 -13.03 11.75
N THR A 159 -9.89 -12.41 10.60
CA THR A 159 -10.95 -12.29 9.58
C THR A 159 -11.28 -13.68 9.03
N SER A 160 -12.57 -14.04 9.11
CA SER A 160 -13.11 -15.24 8.46
C SER A 160 -13.64 -14.84 7.09
N ARG A 161 -13.74 -15.80 6.15
CA ARG A 161 -14.38 -15.56 4.85
C ARG A 161 -15.80 -15.02 5.02
#